data_AF-A0A1B7WD77-F1
#
_entry.id   AF-A0A1B7WD77-F1
#
_cell.length_a   1.000
_cell.length_b   1.000
_cell.length_c   1.000
_cell.angle_alpha   90.00
_cell.angle_beta   90.00
_cell.angle_gamma   90.00
#
_symmetry.space_group_name_H-M   'P 1'
#
loop_
_entity.id
_entity.type
_entity.pdbx_description
1 polymer ?
#
loop_
_entity_poly.entity_id
_entity_poly.type
_entity_poly.pdbx_seq_one_letter_code
_entity_poly.pdbx_strand_id
1 'polypeptide(L)'
;MLDATCTPADIKYPTDIGILNDAREKTEKIIDKLYEEIKEKRKEKPRTYREVARKEYLAIAKKRRVSKKERRKGTKKQLGYIKRNLSHIAGQWEVYGCQIR
;
A
#
# COMPACT_ATOMS: atom_id res chain seq x y z
N MET A 1 22.73 17.45 -36.01
CA MET A 1 21.40 17.18 -35.42
C MET A 1 21.59 16.13 -34.35
N LEU A 2 21.36 16.48 -33.09
CA LEU A 2 21.48 15.56 -31.94
C LEU A 2 20.21 14.71 -31.88
N ASP A 3 20.32 13.45 -32.25
CA ASP A 3 19.34 12.45 -31.83
C ASP A 3 19.75 11.97 -30.43
N ALA A 4 19.13 12.54 -29.42
CA ALA A 4 19.13 11.98 -28.09
C ALA A 4 17.89 11.09 -28.02
N THR A 5 18.06 9.77 -28.09
CA THR A 5 17.02 8.81 -27.76
C THR A 5 16.54 9.13 -26.34
N CYS A 6 15.47 9.91 -26.20
CA CYS A 6 14.93 10.31 -24.91
C CYS A 6 14.36 9.07 -24.22
N THR A 7 15.19 8.43 -23.40
CA THR A 7 14.78 7.37 -22.47
C THR A 7 13.69 7.95 -21.56
N PRO A 8 12.57 7.26 -21.33
CA PRO A 8 11.49 7.78 -20.50
C PRO A 8 12.03 8.22 -19.15
N ALA A 9 11.90 9.52 -18.85
CA ALA A 9 12.42 10.14 -17.63
C ALA A 9 11.66 9.72 -16.36
N ASP A 10 10.52 9.03 -16.50
CA ASP A 10 9.62 8.65 -15.41
C ASP A 10 9.96 7.28 -14.76
N ILE A 11 11.22 6.89 -14.76
CA ILE A 11 11.68 5.71 -13.99
C ILE A 11 12.20 6.19 -12.64
N LYS A 12 11.32 6.20 -11.64
CA LYS A 12 11.74 6.47 -10.26
C LYS A 12 12.62 5.33 -9.76
N TYR A 13 13.83 5.66 -9.29
CA TYR A 13 14.70 4.67 -8.67
C TYR A 13 13.97 3.96 -7.51
N PRO A 14 13.95 2.62 -7.52
CA PRO A 14 13.27 1.85 -6.50
C PRO A 14 13.96 2.08 -5.16
N THR A 15 13.19 2.48 -4.16
CA THR A 15 13.62 2.52 -2.76
C THR A 15 12.72 1.57 -1.99
N ASP A 16 13.26 0.85 -1.00
CA ASP A 16 12.48 -0.12 -0.22
C ASP A 16 11.18 0.50 0.32
N ILE A 17 11.27 1.73 0.86
CA ILE A 17 10.12 2.45 1.41
C ILE A 17 9.13 2.88 0.32
N GLY A 18 9.61 3.24 -0.88
CA GLY A 18 8.76 3.55 -2.03
C GLY A 18 7.98 2.34 -2.51
N ILE A 19 8.66 1.21 -2.71
CA ILE A 19 8.04 -0.06 -3.12
C ILE A 19 6.98 -0.49 -2.10
N LEU A 20 7.29 -0.37 -0.80
CA LEU A 20 6.35 -0.70 0.26
C LEU A 20 5.14 0.24 0.28
N ASN A 21 5.30 1.53 -0.01
CA ASN A 21 4.16 2.42 -0.15
C ASN A 21 3.26 2.02 -1.32
N ASP A 22 3.83 1.68 -2.47
CA ASP A 22 3.07 1.26 -3.64
C ASP A 22 2.30 -0.04 -3.36
N ALA A 23 2.94 -0.99 -2.66
CA ALA A 23 2.28 -2.22 -2.19
C ALA A 23 1.14 -1.92 -1.20
N ARG A 24 1.34 -0.99 -0.27
CA ARG A 24 0.28 -0.53 0.65
C ARG A 24 -0.91 0.06 -0.13
N GLU A 25 -0.67 0.95 -1.08
CA GLU A 25 -1.75 1.56 -1.88
C GLU A 25 -2.50 0.54 -2.73
N LYS A 26 -1.78 -0.42 -3.34
CA LYS A 26 -2.39 -1.51 -4.10
C LYS A 26 -3.27 -2.39 -3.22
N THR A 27 -2.80 -2.79 -2.04
CA THR A 27 -3.60 -3.59 -1.10
C THR A 27 -4.83 -2.84 -0.58
N GLU A 28 -4.72 -1.53 -0.35
CA GLU A 28 -5.86 -0.69 0.01
C GLU A 28 -6.93 -0.65 -1.09
N LYS A 29 -6.52 -0.50 -2.36
CA LYS A 29 -7.43 -0.54 -3.51
C LYS A 29 -8.10 -1.91 -3.67
N ILE A 30 -7.39 -3.00 -3.40
CA ILE A 30 -7.97 -4.36 -3.42
C ILE A 30 -9.07 -4.46 -2.35
N ILE A 31 -8.83 -3.96 -1.13
CA ILE A 31 -9.85 -3.93 -0.08
C ILE A 31 -11.07 -3.11 -0.51
N ASP A 32 -10.89 -2.00 -1.23
CA ASP A 32 -12.02 -1.20 -1.73
C ASP A 32 -12.89 -1.98 -2.70
N LYS A 33 -12.28 -2.60 -3.71
CA LYS A 33 -13.00 -3.39 -4.72
C LYS A 33 -13.73 -4.58 -4.10
N LEU A 34 -13.06 -5.31 -3.22
CA LEU A 34 -13.68 -6.43 -2.50
C LEU A 34 -14.83 -5.96 -1.61
N TYR A 35 -14.67 -4.83 -0.92
CA TYR A 35 -15.76 -4.32 -0.10
C TYR A 35 -16.99 -3.92 -0.93
N GLU A 36 -16.80 -3.34 -2.12
CA GLU A 36 -17.91 -2.96 -3.02
C GLU A 36 -18.75 -4.17 -3.42
N GLU A 37 -18.10 -5.30 -3.68
CA GLU A 37 -18.75 -6.56 -4.07
C GLU A 37 -19.44 -7.30 -2.91
N ILE A 38 -18.93 -7.26 -1.66
CA ILE A 38 -19.61 -7.88 -0.48
C ILE A 38 -20.53 -6.90 0.27
N LYS A 39 -20.69 -5.67 -0.19
CA LYS A 39 -21.36 -4.60 0.57
C LYS A 39 -22.74 -4.99 1.10
N GLU A 40 -23.46 -5.85 0.38
CA GLU A 40 -24.78 -6.35 0.79
C GLU A 40 -24.74 -7.25 2.03
N LYS A 41 -23.68 -8.05 2.21
CA LYS A 41 -23.55 -8.99 3.33
C LYS A 41 -22.73 -8.42 4.48
N ARG A 42 -21.81 -7.50 4.20
CA ARG A 42 -20.96 -6.89 5.22
C ARG A 42 -21.30 -5.42 5.37
N LYS A 43 -21.98 -5.10 6.48
CA LYS A 43 -22.42 -3.73 6.80
C LYS A 43 -21.26 -2.73 6.96
N GLU A 44 -20.08 -3.20 7.37
CA GLU A 44 -18.96 -2.31 7.71
C GLU A 44 -17.69 -2.63 6.94
N LYS A 45 -17.08 -1.57 6.42
CA LYS A 45 -15.79 -1.61 5.75
C LYS A 45 -14.68 -1.85 6.76
N PRO A 46 -13.70 -2.74 6.47
CA PRO A 46 -12.53 -2.89 7.32
C PRO A 46 -11.81 -1.57 7.56
N ARG A 47 -11.40 -1.33 8.81
CA ARG A 47 -10.65 -0.13 9.17
C ARG A 47 -9.30 -0.09 8.45
N THR A 48 -9.11 0.88 7.57
CA THR A 48 -7.82 1.13 6.90
C THR A 48 -7.13 2.37 7.46
N TYR A 49 -5.81 2.30 7.68
CA TYR A 49 -5.02 3.41 8.24
C TYR A 49 -4.43 4.34 7.16
N ARG A 50 -5.15 4.57 6.05
CA ARG A 50 -4.61 5.19 4.82
C ARG A 50 -3.99 6.56 5.07
N GLU A 51 -4.71 7.41 5.79
CA GLU A 51 -4.25 8.78 6.09
C GLU A 51 -3.00 8.77 6.97
N VAL A 52 -2.99 7.92 8.00
CA VAL A 52 -1.86 7.80 8.93
C VAL A 52 -0.64 7.24 8.20
N ALA A 53 -0.82 6.15 7.45
CA ALA A 53 0.24 5.50 6.72
C ALA A 53 0.84 6.41 5.63
N ARG A 54 0.00 7.20 4.95
CA ARG A 54 0.43 8.22 3.99
C ARG A 54 1.21 9.35 4.67
N LYS A 55 0.71 9.89 5.79
CA LYS A 55 1.43 10.93 6.55
C LYS A 55 2.81 10.44 6.99
N GLU A 56 2.90 9.21 7.50
CA GLU A 56 4.16 8.62 7.93
C GLU A 56 5.13 8.35 6.77
N TYR A 57 4.62 7.88 5.62
CA TYR A 57 5.42 7.75 4.41
C TYR A 57 5.98 9.10 3.96
N LEU A 58 5.12 10.12 3.83
CA LEU A 58 5.52 11.45 3.39
C LEU A 58 6.54 12.09 4.34
N ALA A 59 6.40 11.88 5.66
CA ALA A 59 7.36 12.36 6.64
C ALA A 59 8.78 11.80 6.44
N ILE A 60 8.90 10.60 5.85
CA ILE A 60 10.19 9.99 5.53
C ILE A 60 10.63 10.37 4.12
N ALA A 61 9.73 10.28 3.14
CA ALA A 61 10.00 10.54 1.73
C ALA A 61 10.43 11.99 1.46
N LYS A 62 9.92 12.96 2.23
CA LYS A 62 10.27 14.38 2.09
C LYS A 62 11.60 14.76 2.74
N LYS A 63 12.25 13.88 3.52
CA LYS A 63 13.51 14.20 4.19
C LYS A 63 14.68 14.10 3.21
N ARG A 64 15.50 15.15 3.14
CA ARG A 64 16.73 15.19 2.33
C ARG A 64 17.72 14.08 2.70
N ARG A 65 17.86 13.76 3.99
CA ARG A 65 18.72 12.67 4.49
C ARG A 65 17.98 11.92 5.60
N VAL A 66 17.71 10.63 5.37
CA VAL A 66 17.04 9.75 6.34
C VAL A 66 18.07 8.91 7.06
N SER A 67 18.07 8.94 8.40
CA SER A 67 18.98 8.10 9.19
C SER A 67 18.63 6.61 9.05
N LYS A 68 19.62 5.73 9.29
CA LYS A 68 19.42 4.27 9.26
C LYS A 68 18.31 3.81 10.21
N LYS A 69 18.22 4.42 11.39
CA LYS A 69 17.19 4.11 12.41
C LYS A 69 15.79 4.51 11.92
N GLU A 70 15.64 5.70 11.35
CA GLU A 70 14.35 6.17 10.81
C GLU A 70 13.90 5.34 9.61
N ARG A 71 14.82 4.99 8.71
CA ARG A 71 14.52 4.13 7.56
C ARG A 71 13.97 2.78 8.00
N ARG A 72 14.62 2.14 8.99
CA ARG A 72 14.16 0.88 9.59
C ARG A 72 12.78 1.03 10.24
N LYS A 73 12.55 2.13 10.97
CA LYS A 73 11.25 2.41 11.60
C LYS A 73 10.15 2.58 10.55
N GLY A 74 10.41 3.34 9.48
CA GLY A 74 9.49 3.51 8.35
C GLY A 74 9.13 2.20 7.67
N THR A 75 10.15 1.40 7.36
CA THR A 75 10.01 0.07 6.75
C THR A 75 9.13 -0.84 7.62
N LYS A 76 9.42 -0.92 8.93
CA LYS A 76 8.63 -1.72 9.88
C LYS A 76 7.16 -1.29 9.94
N LYS A 77 6.91 0.02 9.93
CA LYS A 77 5.53 0.56 9.92
C LYS A 77 4.80 0.22 8.63
N GLN A 78 5.42 0.43 7.47
CA GLN A 78 4.83 0.10 6.17
C GLN A 78 4.50 -1.39 6.06
N LEU A 79 5.42 -2.28 6.44
CA LEU A 79 5.18 -3.72 6.52
C LEU A 79 4.01 -4.06 7.47
N GLY A 80 3.91 -3.37 8.60
CA GLY A 80 2.80 -3.52 9.53
C GLY A 80 1.44 -3.13 8.92
N TYR A 81 1.38 -2.07 8.11
CA TYR A 81 0.16 -1.71 7.37
C TYR A 81 -0.21 -2.75 6.34
N ILE A 82 0.75 -3.19 5.53
CA ILE A 82 0.53 -4.23 4.51
C ILE A 82 0.04 -5.52 5.17
N LYS A 83 0.66 -5.96 6.27
CA LYS A 83 0.24 -7.17 7.00
C LYS A 83 -1.22 -7.10 7.45
N ARG A 84 -1.67 -5.95 7.99
CA ARG A 84 -3.07 -5.76 8.38
C ARG A 84 -3.99 -5.78 7.17
N ASN A 85 -3.61 -5.09 6.09
CA ASN A 85 -4.38 -5.09 4.85
C ASN A 85 -4.57 -6.51 4.30
N LEU A 86 -3.49 -7.31 4.26
CA LEU A 86 -3.54 -8.70 3.81
C LEU A 86 -4.44 -9.57 4.70
N SER A 87 -4.43 -9.36 6.02
CA SER A 87 -5.35 -10.05 6.93
C SER A 87 -6.81 -9.69 6.66
N HIS A 88 -7.11 -8.42 6.38
CA HIS A 88 -8.46 -8.01 5.97
C HIS A 88 -8.89 -8.57 4.62
N ILE A 89 -7.95 -8.70 3.68
CA ILE A 89 -8.19 -9.32 2.38
C ILE A 89 -8.51 -10.81 2.62
N ALA A 90 -7.65 -11.55 3.30
CA ALA A 90 -7.85 -12.98 3.57
C ALA A 90 -9.21 -13.28 4.25
N GLY A 91 -9.56 -12.53 5.30
CA GLY A 91 -10.86 -12.71 5.95
C GLY A 91 -12.07 -12.33 5.07
N GLN A 92 -11.90 -11.47 4.06
CA GLN A 92 -12.95 -11.23 3.06
C GLN A 92 -13.07 -12.43 2.10
N TRP A 93 -11.95 -12.96 1.61
CA TRP A 93 -11.94 -14.13 0.72
C TRP A 93 -12.59 -15.36 1.36
N GLU A 94 -12.46 -15.57 2.67
CA GLU A 94 -13.17 -16.66 3.36
C GLU A 94 -14.70 -16.50 3.27
N VAL A 95 -15.20 -15.27 3.42
CA VAL A 95 -16.63 -14.97 3.29
C VAL A 95 -17.12 -15.16 1.86
N TYR A 96 -16.34 -14.69 0.88
CA TYR A 96 -16.64 -14.92 -0.55
C TYR A 96 -16.55 -16.38 -0.97
N GLY A 97 -15.55 -17.12 -0.49
CA GLY A 97 -15.36 -18.53 -0.83
C GLY A 97 -16.49 -19.42 -0.33
N CYS A 98 -17.10 -19.04 0.80
CA CYS A 98 -18.34 -19.65 1.31
C CYS A 98 -19.57 -19.38 0.41
N GLN A 99 -19.45 -18.51 -0.60
CA GLN A 99 -20.55 -18.05 -1.46
C GLN A 99 -20.57 -18.73 -2.84
N ILE A 100 -19.46 -19.37 -3.23
CA ILE A 100 -19.30 -20.07 -4.52
C ILE A 100 -19.40 -21.61 -4.34
N ARG A 101 -19.37 -22.10 -3.10
CA ARG A 101 -19.74 -23.48 -2.76
C ARG A 101 -21.24 -23.59 -2.52
#